data_AF-A0A5Q4GPB6-F1
#
_entry.id   AF-A0A5Q4GPB6-F1
#
_cell.length_a   1.000
_cell.length_b   1.000
_cell.length_c   1.000
_cell.angle_alpha   90.00
_cell.angle_beta   90.00
_cell.angle_gamma   90.00
#
_symmetry.space_group_name_H-M   'P 1'
#
loop_
_entity.id
_entity.type
_entity.pdbx_description
1 polymer ?
#
loop_
_entity_poly.entity_id
_entity_poly.type
_entity_poly.pdbx_seq_one_letter_code
_entity_poly.pdbx_strand_id
1 'polypeptide(L)'
;MTEIASATNLNLFAVLLGGRAAGCRVELHDVAFAVGQSLEDTHEQLLGQWFGQPQGLHVDAYAVVDQVEGYRVRLERQPPDQPEQRLYFINIGGYRPNEFAEQHAYALLAAANKAKAKARAKRTLLPGHDSVHKDDLYEVDDVLEIRTAAAWHVHLVADPSATAPRVVNGYFPLPSGTIKAWLKTRS
;
A
#
# COMPACT_ATOMS: atom_id res chain seq x y z
N MET A 1 2.66 -9.99 39.67
CA MET A 1 2.18 -8.75 39.03
C MET A 1 3.17 -8.43 37.93
N THR A 2 2.83 -8.82 36.70
CA THR A 2 3.59 -8.42 35.52
C THR A 2 2.53 -8.03 34.52
N GLU A 3 2.21 -6.74 34.48
CA GLU A 3 1.42 -6.16 33.40
C GLU A 3 2.21 -6.42 32.11
N ILE A 4 1.70 -7.32 31.28
CA ILE A 4 2.10 -7.41 29.89
C ILE A 4 1.53 -6.12 29.26
N ALA A 5 2.40 -5.15 29.02
CA ALA A 5 2.05 -3.97 28.25
C ALA A 5 1.34 -4.43 26.97
N SER A 6 0.10 -3.95 26.80
CA SER A 6 -0.74 -4.18 25.62
C SER A 6 0.11 -4.07 24.37
N ALA A 7 0.09 -5.11 23.53
CA ALA A 7 0.70 -5.07 22.21
C ALA A 7 0.23 -3.79 21.50
N THR A 8 1.17 -2.95 21.10
CA THR A 8 0.89 -1.78 20.26
C THR A 8 0.15 -2.27 19.02
N ASN A 9 -1.10 -1.85 18.83
CA ASN A 9 -1.94 -2.29 17.72
C ASN A 9 -1.46 -1.61 16.44
N LEU A 10 -0.48 -2.24 15.77
CA LEU A 10 0.12 -1.73 14.55
C LEU A 10 -0.65 -2.21 13.34
N ASN A 11 -0.83 -1.30 12.40
CA ASN A 11 -1.54 -1.51 11.16
C ASN A 11 -0.59 -1.38 9.98
N LEU A 12 -0.79 -2.23 8.97
CA LEU A 12 -0.25 -2.03 7.64
C LEU A 12 -1.17 -1.07 6.87
N PHE A 13 -0.62 0.00 6.34
CA PHE A 13 -1.31 0.95 5.47
C PHE A 13 -0.84 0.78 4.04
N ALA A 14 -1.77 0.63 3.10
CA ALA A 14 -1.55 0.86 1.68
C ALA A 14 -2.10 2.23 1.34
N VAL A 15 -1.27 3.14 0.84
CA VAL A 15 -1.59 4.57 0.73
C VAL A 15 -1.39 5.04 -0.70
N LEU A 16 -2.43 5.61 -1.30
CA LEU A 16 -2.33 6.34 -2.56
C LEU A 16 -1.95 7.79 -2.25
N LEU A 17 -0.72 8.15 -2.58
CA LEU A 17 -0.17 9.48 -2.43
C LEU A 17 -0.41 10.30 -3.70
N GLY A 18 -0.69 11.58 -3.53
CA GLY A 18 -0.81 12.57 -4.59
C GLY A 18 0.15 13.74 -4.37
N GLY A 19 0.72 14.27 -5.45
CA GLY A 19 1.66 15.38 -5.35
C GLY A 19 2.32 15.78 -6.67
N ARG A 20 3.39 16.57 -6.56
CA ARG A 20 4.16 17.07 -7.72
C ARG A 20 5.58 16.56 -7.72
N ALA A 21 6.16 16.40 -8.91
CA ALA A 21 7.58 16.16 -9.11
C ALA A 21 8.15 17.19 -10.11
N ALA A 22 9.47 17.38 -10.12
CA ALA A 22 10.09 18.31 -11.05
C ALA A 22 9.75 17.95 -12.51
N GLY A 23 9.27 18.94 -13.28
CA GLY A 23 8.90 18.77 -14.68
C GLY A 23 7.49 18.19 -14.93
N CYS A 24 6.75 17.76 -13.90
CA CYS A 24 5.38 17.33 -14.08
C CYS A 24 4.46 18.52 -14.43
N ARG A 25 3.57 18.33 -15.41
CA ARG A 25 2.55 19.33 -15.76
C ARG A 25 1.30 19.14 -14.90
N VAL A 26 0.85 17.90 -14.80
CA VAL A 26 -0.25 17.47 -13.95
C VAL A 26 0.26 16.88 -12.64
N GLU A 27 -0.64 16.75 -11.68
CA GLU A 27 -0.41 16.00 -10.45
C GLU A 27 -0.10 14.54 -10.76
N LEU A 28 0.77 13.94 -9.95
CA LEU A 28 1.18 12.55 -10.05
C LEU A 28 0.69 11.81 -8.82
N HIS A 29 0.44 10.51 -9.00
CA HIS A 29 0.05 9.62 -7.92
C HIS A 29 1.00 8.43 -7.86
N ASP A 30 1.23 7.91 -6.65
CA ASP A 30 2.00 6.69 -6.43
C ASP A 30 1.50 5.97 -5.18
N VAL A 31 1.80 4.68 -5.05
CA VAL A 31 1.40 3.86 -3.90
C VAL A 31 2.59 3.63 -2.97
N ALA A 32 2.37 3.92 -1.69
CA ALA A 32 3.31 3.66 -0.61
C ALA A 32 2.73 2.67 0.39
N PHE A 33 3.62 1.91 1.05
CA PHE A 33 3.26 1.02 2.15
C PHE A 33 3.95 1.47 3.43
N ALA A 34 3.21 1.57 4.52
CA ALA A 34 3.76 2.02 5.80
C ALA A 34 3.13 1.29 6.98
N VAL A 35 3.84 1.26 8.11
CA VAL A 35 3.37 0.63 9.35
C VAL A 35 3.27 1.67 10.46
N GLY A 36 2.12 1.75 11.14
CA GLY A 36 1.87 2.72 12.21
C GLY A 36 0.66 2.33 13.06
N GLN A 37 0.42 3.01 14.17
CA GLN A 37 -0.82 2.80 14.95
C GLN A 37 -1.98 3.55 14.28
N SER A 38 -1.67 4.74 13.74
CA SER A 38 -2.54 5.58 12.93
C SER A 38 -1.89 5.91 11.59
N LEU A 39 -2.67 6.49 10.66
CA LEU A 39 -2.11 6.99 9.39
C LEU A 39 -1.12 8.13 9.65
N GLU A 40 -1.40 8.98 10.64
CA GLU A 40 -0.57 10.12 11.02
C GLU A 40 0.84 9.70 11.47
N ASP A 41 0.95 8.56 12.15
CA ASP A 41 2.25 7.99 12.57
C ASP A 41 3.11 7.54 11.37
N THR A 42 2.50 7.38 10.19
CA THR A 42 3.20 6.92 8.98
C THR A 42 3.77 8.04 8.12
N HIS A 43 3.46 9.31 8.40
CA HIS A 43 3.78 10.44 7.52
C HIS A 43 5.27 10.53 7.16
N GLU A 44 6.20 10.26 8.08
CA GLU A 44 7.64 10.29 7.77
C GLU A 44 8.08 9.18 6.81
N GLN A 45 7.45 7.99 6.91
CA GLN A 45 7.67 6.88 5.99
C GLN A 45 7.13 7.23 4.61
N LEU A 46 5.93 7.82 4.54
CA LEU A 46 5.30 8.25 3.29
C LEU A 46 6.13 9.32 2.57
N LEU A 47 6.62 10.33 3.32
CA LEU A 47 7.54 11.34 2.79
C LEU A 47 8.85 10.73 2.28
N GLY A 48 9.36 9.67 2.95
CA GLY A 48 10.54 8.93 2.51
C GLY A 48 10.35 8.11 1.23
N GLN A 49 9.12 7.73 0.92
CA GLN A 49 8.79 6.94 -0.26
C GLN A 49 8.38 7.80 -1.46
N TRP A 50 7.88 9.02 -1.21
CA TRP A 50 7.49 9.93 -2.27
C TRP A 50 8.69 10.37 -3.11
N PHE A 51 8.63 10.09 -4.42
CA PHE A 51 9.71 10.41 -5.37
C PHE A 51 9.77 11.89 -5.76
N GLY A 52 8.69 12.64 -5.50
CA GLY A 52 8.54 14.02 -5.94
C GLY A 52 8.97 15.05 -4.88
N GLN A 53 8.37 16.23 -4.97
CA GLN A 53 8.55 17.31 -4.02
C GLN A 53 7.73 17.02 -2.75
N PRO A 54 8.33 17.09 -1.55
CA PRO A 54 7.60 16.88 -0.30
C PRO A 54 6.51 17.92 -0.03
N GLN A 55 6.70 19.14 -0.53
CA GLN A 55 5.74 20.23 -0.34
C GLN A 55 4.45 19.96 -1.11
N GLY A 56 3.32 19.93 -0.40
CA GLY A 56 2.01 19.68 -0.99
C GLY A 56 1.67 18.19 -1.17
N LEU A 57 2.50 17.27 -0.67
CA LEU A 57 2.17 15.85 -0.60
C LEU A 57 0.88 15.64 0.20
N HIS A 58 0.00 14.79 -0.31
CA HIS A 58 -1.28 14.45 0.30
C HIS A 58 -1.61 12.97 0.08
N VAL A 59 -2.56 12.47 0.87
CA VAL A 59 -3.15 11.14 0.71
C VAL A 59 -4.51 11.29 0.04
N ASP A 60 -4.75 10.60 -1.07
CA ASP A 60 -6.06 10.58 -1.75
C ASP A 60 -6.89 9.36 -1.38
N ALA A 61 -6.21 8.27 -1.02
CA ALA A 61 -6.85 7.10 -0.46
C ALA A 61 -5.89 6.32 0.43
N TYR A 62 -6.44 5.58 1.39
CA TYR A 62 -5.68 4.58 2.12
C TYR A 62 -6.55 3.38 2.48
N ALA A 63 -5.90 2.23 2.64
CA ALA A 63 -6.49 1.03 3.20
C ALA A 63 -5.76 0.66 4.50
N VAL A 64 -6.52 0.36 5.55
CA VAL A 64 -5.99 -0.37 6.71
C VAL A 64 -6.05 -1.85 6.35
N VAL A 65 -4.89 -2.47 6.19
CA VAL A 65 -4.75 -3.83 5.67
C VAL A 65 -4.66 -4.82 6.84
N ASP A 66 -5.79 -5.02 7.51
CA ASP A 66 -5.99 -6.00 8.59
C ASP A 66 -6.56 -7.34 8.08
N GLN A 67 -7.06 -7.34 6.84
CA GLN A 67 -7.56 -8.52 6.15
C GLN A 67 -7.42 -8.38 4.63
N VAL A 68 -7.35 -9.53 3.98
CA VAL A 68 -7.59 -9.72 2.54
C VAL A 68 -8.49 -10.94 2.36
N GLU A 69 -9.08 -11.12 1.18
CA GLU A 69 -10.01 -12.22 0.96
C GLU A 69 -9.42 -13.59 1.35
N GLY A 70 -10.04 -14.23 2.36
CA GLY A 70 -9.62 -15.53 2.90
C GLY A 70 -8.54 -15.49 4.00
N TYR A 71 -7.99 -14.33 4.36
CA TYR A 71 -6.90 -14.22 5.33
C TYR A 71 -6.96 -12.95 6.21
N ARG A 72 -6.67 -13.11 7.51
CA ARG A 72 -6.28 -12.00 8.40
C ARG A 72 -4.82 -11.67 8.20
N VAL A 73 -4.50 -10.39 8.20
CA VAL A 73 -3.14 -9.87 8.05
C VAL A 73 -2.60 -9.52 9.43
N ARG A 74 -1.41 -10.00 9.75
CA ARG A 74 -0.67 -9.68 10.97
C ARG A 74 0.72 -9.18 10.62
N LEU A 75 1.27 -8.34 11.49
CA LEU A 75 2.65 -7.86 11.39
C LEU A 75 3.47 -8.47 12.52
N GLU A 76 4.58 -9.11 12.16
CA GLU A 76 5.51 -9.68 13.12
C GLU A 76 6.94 -9.24 12.84
N ARG A 77 7.83 -9.44 13.82
CA ARG A 77 9.25 -9.08 13.73
C ARG A 77 10.10 -10.12 13.00
N GLN A 78 9.60 -11.34 12.89
CA GLN A 78 10.28 -12.43 12.20
C GLN A 78 9.48 -12.76 10.93
N PRO A 79 10.16 -13.13 9.84
CA PRO A 79 9.49 -13.57 8.63
C PRO A 79 8.74 -14.88 8.90
N PRO A 80 7.62 -15.14 8.20
CA PRO A 80 6.96 -16.44 8.25
C PRO A 80 7.90 -17.54 7.73
N ASP A 81 7.89 -18.69 8.39
CA ASP A 81 8.62 -19.87 7.92
C ASP A 81 7.87 -20.52 6.74
N GLN A 82 8.51 -20.55 5.58
CA GLN A 82 8.01 -21.16 4.33
C GLN A 82 6.51 -20.88 4.06
N PRO A 83 6.10 -19.60 3.90
CA PRO A 83 4.70 -19.26 3.76
C PRO A 83 4.06 -19.89 2.51
N GLU A 84 2.93 -20.57 2.68
CA GLU A 84 2.13 -21.09 1.57
C GLU A 84 1.46 -19.98 0.74
N GLN A 85 1.18 -18.85 1.38
CA GLN A 85 0.58 -17.66 0.78
C GLN A 85 1.34 -16.42 1.21
N ARG A 86 1.46 -15.46 0.29
CA ARG A 86 2.04 -14.14 0.53
C ARG A 86 1.06 -13.07 0.10
N LEU A 87 1.21 -11.89 0.68
CA LEU A 87 0.43 -10.72 0.30
C LEU A 87 1.08 -10.01 -0.88
N TYR A 88 0.33 -9.86 -1.97
CA TYR A 88 0.78 -9.14 -3.16
C TYR A 88 -0.05 -7.89 -3.39
N PHE A 89 0.64 -6.80 -3.68
CA PHE A 89 0.04 -5.64 -4.32
C PHE A 89 0.16 -5.77 -5.83
N ILE A 90 -0.91 -5.46 -6.54
CA ILE A 90 -0.94 -5.45 -8.00
C ILE A 90 -1.61 -4.17 -8.51
N ASN A 91 -0.98 -3.57 -9.51
CA ASN A 91 -1.50 -2.46 -10.30
C ASN A 91 -1.70 -2.96 -11.73
N ILE A 92 -2.92 -2.80 -12.26
CA ILE A 92 -3.21 -3.11 -13.65
C ILE A 92 -3.86 -1.94 -14.36
N GLY A 93 -3.39 -1.64 -15.57
CA GLY A 93 -3.96 -0.69 -16.50
C GLY A 93 -4.91 -1.35 -17.50
N GLY A 94 -5.85 -0.55 -17.99
CA GLY A 94 -6.77 -0.92 -19.08
C GLY A 94 -7.51 0.30 -19.61
N TYR A 95 -8.12 0.14 -20.78
CA TYR A 95 -8.74 1.24 -21.50
C TYR A 95 -10.24 1.06 -21.62
N ARG A 96 -10.97 2.18 -21.63
CA ARG A 96 -12.38 2.22 -22.05
C ARG A 96 -12.53 3.04 -23.32
N PRO A 97 -13.44 2.64 -24.22
CA PRO A 97 -13.73 3.45 -25.40
C PRO A 97 -14.13 4.88 -25.02
N ASN A 98 -13.55 5.85 -25.73
CA ASN A 98 -13.80 7.29 -25.58
C ASN A 98 -13.32 7.93 -24.26
N GLU A 99 -12.47 7.26 -23.50
CA GLU A 99 -11.78 7.87 -22.36
C GLU A 99 -10.35 8.28 -22.72
N PHE A 100 -9.94 9.47 -22.27
CA PHE A 100 -8.61 10.01 -22.60
C PHE A 100 -7.49 9.31 -21.82
N ALA A 101 -7.73 9.00 -20.55
CA ALA A 101 -6.74 8.40 -19.66
C ALA A 101 -6.92 6.88 -19.60
N GLU A 102 -5.80 6.20 -19.44
CA GLU A 102 -5.79 4.81 -18.99
C GLU A 102 -6.36 4.70 -17.57
N GLN A 103 -7.22 3.72 -17.35
CA GLN A 103 -7.74 3.43 -16.03
C GLN A 103 -6.87 2.38 -15.35
N HIS A 104 -6.57 2.63 -14.08
CA HIS A 104 -5.83 1.69 -13.25
C HIS A 104 -6.74 1.09 -12.18
N ALA A 105 -6.53 -0.19 -11.87
CA ALA A 105 -7.11 -0.86 -10.72
C ALA A 105 -6.01 -1.46 -9.85
N TYR A 106 -6.15 -1.23 -8.55
CA TYR A 106 -5.26 -1.78 -7.53
C TYR A 106 -5.94 -2.94 -6.80
N ALA A 107 -5.15 -3.94 -6.40
CA ALA A 107 -5.62 -4.96 -5.47
C ALA A 107 -4.53 -5.45 -4.53
N LEU A 108 -4.97 -5.92 -3.36
CA LEU A 108 -4.18 -6.64 -2.38
C LEU A 108 -4.70 -8.08 -2.34
N LEU A 109 -3.86 -9.04 -2.73
CA LEU A 109 -4.26 -10.43 -2.94
C LEU A 109 -3.32 -11.38 -2.19
N ALA A 110 -3.89 -12.32 -1.43
CA ALA A 110 -3.18 -13.50 -0.99
C ALA A 110 -3.01 -14.48 -2.16
N ALA A 111 -1.77 -14.92 -2.40
CA ALA A 111 -1.47 -15.95 -3.41
C ALA A 111 -0.18 -16.72 -3.05
N ALA A 112 -0.03 -17.94 -3.60
CA ALA A 112 1.18 -18.72 -3.38
C ALA A 112 2.41 -18.16 -4.11
N ASN A 113 2.20 -17.42 -5.20
CA ASN A 113 3.27 -16.79 -5.97
C ASN A 113 2.75 -15.63 -6.85
N LYS A 114 3.68 -14.81 -7.35
CA LYS A 114 3.45 -13.68 -8.26
C LYS A 114 2.60 -14.07 -9.48
N ALA A 115 2.82 -15.25 -10.07
CA ALA A 115 2.07 -15.71 -11.24
C ALA A 115 0.59 -15.96 -10.93
N LYS A 116 0.26 -16.59 -9.78
CA LYS A 116 -1.12 -16.81 -9.34
C LYS A 116 -1.83 -15.50 -8.98
N ALA A 117 -1.15 -14.57 -8.30
CA ALA A 117 -1.69 -13.24 -8.02
C ALA A 117 -2.03 -12.49 -9.32
N LYS A 118 -1.10 -12.45 -10.28
CA LYS A 118 -1.32 -11.84 -11.60
C LYS A 118 -2.50 -12.46 -12.34
N ALA A 119 -2.58 -13.80 -12.36
CA ALA A 119 -3.65 -14.50 -13.05
C ALA A 119 -5.03 -14.20 -12.42
N ARG A 120 -5.11 -14.10 -11.08
CA ARG A 120 -6.33 -13.70 -10.37
C ARG A 120 -6.73 -12.27 -10.74
N ALA A 121 -5.81 -11.32 -10.61
CA ALA A 121 -6.07 -9.91 -10.90
C ALA A 121 -6.61 -9.68 -12.32
N LYS A 122 -5.98 -10.30 -13.34
CA LYS A 122 -6.43 -10.18 -14.74
C LYS A 122 -7.84 -10.72 -14.99
N ARG A 123 -8.33 -11.64 -14.17
CA ARG A 123 -9.69 -12.19 -14.31
C ARG A 123 -10.74 -11.35 -13.59
N THR A 124 -10.36 -10.62 -12.54
CA THR A 124 -11.30 -9.98 -11.62
C THR A 124 -11.32 -8.46 -11.69
N LEU A 125 -10.23 -7.85 -12.16
CA LEU A 125 -10.08 -6.39 -12.22
C LEU A 125 -10.29 -5.89 -13.65
N LEU A 126 -10.80 -4.65 -13.75
CA LEU A 126 -11.12 -3.97 -15.01
C LEU A 126 -11.99 -4.82 -15.97
N PRO A 127 -13.12 -5.40 -15.51
CA PRO A 127 -14.00 -6.15 -16.39
C PRO A 127 -14.60 -5.22 -17.45
N GLY A 128 -14.49 -5.62 -18.72
CA GLY A 128 -15.00 -4.83 -19.85
C GLY A 128 -14.04 -3.75 -20.35
N HIS A 129 -12.81 -3.69 -19.84
CA HIS A 129 -11.75 -2.84 -20.40
C HIS A 129 -10.99 -3.56 -21.52
N ASP A 130 -10.54 -2.78 -22.49
CA ASP A 130 -9.66 -3.24 -23.56
C ASP A 130 -8.19 -3.21 -23.12
N SER A 131 -7.38 -4.06 -23.74
CA SER A 131 -5.92 -4.12 -23.55
C SER A 131 -5.47 -4.22 -22.09
N VAL A 132 -6.21 -4.94 -21.23
CA VAL A 132 -5.87 -5.12 -19.81
C VAL A 132 -4.47 -5.73 -19.64
N HIS A 133 -3.58 -4.99 -18.99
CA HIS A 133 -2.19 -5.40 -18.77
C HIS A 133 -1.73 -5.12 -17.34
N LYS A 134 -0.56 -5.67 -16.98
CA LYS A 134 0.00 -5.53 -15.63
C LYS A 134 1.15 -4.54 -15.70
N ASP A 135 1.02 -3.44 -14.98
CA ASP A 135 2.09 -2.47 -14.82
C ASP A 135 3.01 -2.95 -13.71
N ASP A 136 2.47 -3.08 -12.50
CA ASP A 136 3.26 -3.38 -11.30
C ASP A 136 2.73 -4.62 -10.56
N LEU A 137 3.66 -5.34 -9.92
CA LEU A 137 3.34 -6.45 -9.04
C LEU A 137 4.47 -6.61 -8.03
N TYR A 138 4.16 -6.33 -6.78
CA TYR A 138 5.09 -6.39 -5.67
C TYR A 138 4.59 -7.38 -4.63
N GLU A 139 5.50 -8.14 -4.03
CA GLU A 139 5.24 -8.77 -2.74
C GLU A 139 5.32 -7.66 -1.69
N VAL A 140 4.34 -7.54 -0.80
CA VAL A 140 4.31 -6.39 0.12
C VAL A 140 5.49 -6.41 1.09
N ASP A 141 5.94 -7.59 1.49
CA ASP A 141 7.15 -7.74 2.31
C ASP A 141 8.40 -7.20 1.60
N ASP A 142 8.59 -7.48 0.29
CA ASP A 142 9.70 -6.90 -0.50
C ASP A 142 9.69 -5.35 -0.39
N VAL A 143 8.50 -4.73 -0.36
CA VAL A 143 8.38 -3.27 -0.24
C VAL A 143 8.64 -2.80 1.20
N LEU A 144 8.09 -3.49 2.20
CA LEU A 144 8.26 -3.12 3.61
C LEU A 144 9.72 -3.25 4.06
N GLU A 145 10.40 -4.33 3.67
CA GLU A 145 11.81 -4.57 3.99
C GLU A 145 12.73 -3.49 3.42
N ILE A 146 12.41 -2.95 2.24
CA ILE A 146 13.23 -1.92 1.59
C ILE A 146 12.86 -0.51 2.06
N ARG A 147 11.58 -0.27 2.42
CA ARG A 147 11.04 1.10 2.54
C ARG A 147 10.59 1.51 3.94
N THR A 148 10.65 0.61 4.93
CA THR A 148 10.39 0.96 6.33
C THR A 148 11.66 0.82 7.17
N ALA A 149 11.83 1.70 8.18
CA ALA A 149 13.01 1.69 9.05
C ALA A 149 13.07 0.49 10.00
N ALA A 150 12.07 -0.38 10.00
CA ALA A 150 11.93 -1.51 10.88
C ALA A 150 11.50 -2.75 10.08
N ALA A 151 12.18 -3.88 10.25
CA ALA A 151 11.83 -5.14 9.60
C ALA A 151 10.51 -5.69 10.18
N TRP A 152 9.40 -5.29 9.57
CA TRP A 152 8.08 -5.87 9.78
C TRP A 152 7.80 -6.83 8.63
N HIS A 153 7.30 -8.01 8.97
CA HIS A 153 6.93 -9.04 8.01
C HIS A 153 5.45 -9.34 8.11
N VAL A 154 4.81 -9.55 6.95
CA VAL A 154 3.39 -9.86 6.82
C VAL A 154 3.16 -11.35 7.04
N HIS A 155 2.29 -11.65 7.99
CA HIS A 155 1.77 -12.99 8.25
C HIS A 155 0.31 -13.07 7.83
N LEU A 156 -0.02 -14.12 7.08
CA LEU A 156 -1.39 -14.40 6.63
C LEU A 156 -1.96 -15.57 7.44
N VAL A 157 -3.00 -15.29 8.21
CA VAL A 157 -3.73 -16.32 8.98
C VAL A 157 -5.03 -16.62 8.27
N ALA A 158 -5.26 -17.90 7.91
CA ALA A 158 -6.46 -18.30 7.19
C ALA A 158 -7.74 -17.91 7.95
N ASP A 159 -8.63 -17.22 7.26
CA ASP A 159 -9.95 -16.84 7.74
C ASP A 159 -10.89 -16.79 6.52
N PRO A 160 -11.68 -17.86 6.25
CA PRO A 160 -12.60 -17.89 5.13
C PRO A 160 -13.67 -16.79 5.14
N SER A 161 -13.89 -16.11 6.28
CA SER A 161 -14.82 -14.99 6.38
C SER A 161 -14.18 -13.63 6.11
N ALA A 162 -12.84 -13.57 6.04
CA ALA A 162 -12.11 -12.35 5.74
C ALA A 162 -12.41 -11.86 4.32
N THR A 163 -12.63 -10.56 4.20
CA THR A 163 -12.98 -9.88 2.95
C THR A 163 -11.88 -8.89 2.55
N ALA A 164 -12.12 -8.09 1.51
CA ALA A 164 -11.20 -7.03 1.11
C ALA A 164 -10.96 -6.02 2.26
N PRO A 165 -9.78 -5.39 2.33
CA PRO A 165 -9.51 -4.35 3.32
C PRO A 165 -10.42 -3.15 3.07
N ARG A 166 -10.75 -2.43 4.15
CA ARG A 166 -11.54 -1.21 4.06
C ARG A 166 -10.69 -0.10 3.44
N VAL A 167 -11.21 0.49 2.36
CA VAL A 167 -10.61 1.68 1.70
C VAL A 167 -11.33 2.94 2.16
N VAL A 168 -10.55 3.98 2.46
CA VAL A 168 -11.03 5.33 2.75
C VAL A 168 -10.48 6.26 1.67
N ASN A 169 -11.37 6.91 0.93
CA ASN A 169 -11.03 7.90 -0.09
C ASN A 169 -11.22 9.31 0.46
N GLY A 170 -10.44 10.27 -0.02
CA GLY A 170 -10.54 11.67 0.38
C GLY A 170 -9.43 12.51 -0.22
N TYR A 171 -9.10 13.60 0.48
CA TYR A 171 -7.95 14.44 0.17
C TYR A 171 -7.38 14.90 1.53
N PHE A 172 -6.28 14.28 1.95
CA PHE A 172 -5.68 14.48 3.26
C PHE A 172 -4.26 15.03 3.11
N PRO A 173 -4.08 16.37 3.09
CA PRO A 173 -2.76 16.98 3.04
C PRO A 173 -1.91 16.60 4.24
N LEU A 174 -0.64 16.27 3.99
CA LEU A 174 0.30 16.10 5.10
C LEU A 174 0.51 17.46 5.80
N PRO A 175 0.52 17.52 7.14
CA PRO A 175 0.70 18.77 7.85
C PRO A 175 2.02 19.45 7.47
N SER A 176 1.96 20.74 7.15
CA SER A 176 3.16 21.51 6.76
C SER A 176 4.24 21.52 7.84
N GLY A 177 3.85 21.43 9.11
CA GLY A 177 4.79 21.28 10.24
C GLY A 177 5.59 19.98 10.16
N THR A 178 4.92 18.87 9.87
CA THR A 178 5.54 17.55 9.67
C THR A 178 6.52 17.56 8.50
N ILE A 179 6.11 18.10 7.35
CA ILE A 179 6.99 18.20 6.16
C ILE A 179 8.24 19.03 6.46
N LYS A 180 8.08 20.20 7.11
CA LYS A 180 9.21 21.07 7.48
C LYS A 180 10.17 20.40 8.47
N ALA A 181 9.63 19.68 9.46
CA ALA A 181 10.43 18.94 10.42
C ALA A 181 11.24 17.83 9.73
N TRP A 182 10.58 17.06 8.86
CA TRP A 182 11.20 15.97 8.09
C TRP A 182 12.29 16.43 7.12
N LEU A 183 12.14 17.61 6.50
CA LEU A 183 13.16 18.19 5.63
C LEU A 183 14.42 18.60 6.42
N LYS A 184 14.27 19.11 7.64
CA LYS A 184 15.39 19.52 8.50
C LYS A 184 16.26 18.34 8.95
N THR A 185 15.72 17.12 9.00
CA THR A 185 16.50 15.93 9.37
C THR A 185 17.32 15.36 8.19
N ARG A 186 17.16 15.93 6.98
CA ARG A 186 17.81 15.49 5.73
C ARG A 186 18.72 16.53 5.10
N SER A 187 18.84 17.70 5.72
CA SER A 187 19.72 18.80 5.31
C SER A 187 21.09 18.72 5.98
#